data_AF-A0A2W4JFK3-F1
#
_entry.id   AF-A0A2W4JFK3-F1
#
_cell.length_a   1.000
_cell.length_b   1.000
_cell.length_c   1.000
_cell.angle_alpha   90.00
_cell.angle_beta   90.00
_cell.angle_gamma   90.00
#
_symmetry.space_group_name_H-M   'P 1'
#
loop_
_entity.id
_entity.type
_entity.pdbx_description
1 polymer ?
#
loop_
_entity_poly.entity_id
_entity_poly.type
_entity_poly.pdbx_seq_one_letter_code
_entity_poly.pdbx_strand_id
1 'polypeptide(L)'
;MVDSLREEARKWRRLSDEMERVKKDVAQLTLWPTAFIPAMMSALPNAVVYSENHKWLIGLLTEAAAEFDQIGAALDKAADRYEYADMKSAFDLSTIYGKRQN
;
A
#
# COMPACT_ATOMS: atom_id res chain seq x y z
N MET A 1 11.58 -14.10 -12.99
CA MET A 1 10.94 -12.83 -13.40
C MET A 1 9.54 -12.70 -12.80
N VAL A 2 8.67 -13.70 -12.96
CA VAL A 2 7.37 -13.74 -12.27
C VAL A 2 7.55 -13.77 -10.75
N ASP A 3 8.46 -14.62 -10.24
CA ASP A 3 8.73 -14.70 -8.80
C ASP A 3 9.23 -13.38 -8.21
N SER A 4 10.07 -12.64 -8.94
CA SER A 4 10.55 -11.32 -8.50
C SER A 4 9.42 -10.28 -8.48
N LEU A 5 8.44 -10.36 -9.39
CA LEU A 5 7.25 -9.49 -9.33
C LEU A 5 6.40 -9.81 -8.10
N ARG A 6 6.22 -11.10 -7.78
CA ARG A 6 5.49 -11.54 -6.59
C ARG A 6 6.24 -11.19 -5.29
N GLU A 7 7.57 -11.24 -5.28
CA GLU A 7 8.40 -10.79 -4.17
C GLU A 7 8.25 -9.29 -3.92
N GLU A 8 8.34 -8.49 -4.97
CA GLU A 8 8.17 -7.05 -4.85
C GLU A 8 6.73 -6.71 -4.44
N ALA A 9 5.72 -7.39 -4.97
CA ALA A 9 4.32 -7.24 -4.54
C ALA A 9 4.15 -7.47 -3.02
N ARG A 10 4.79 -8.50 -2.48
CA ARG A 10 4.78 -8.78 -1.03
C ARG A 10 5.42 -7.67 -0.21
N LYS A 11 6.49 -7.03 -0.72
CA LYS A 11 7.12 -5.89 -0.06
C LYS A 11 6.18 -4.70 0.02
N TRP A 12 5.48 -4.37 -1.07
CA TRP A 12 4.50 -3.28 -1.08
C TRP A 12 3.33 -3.52 -0.12
N ARG A 13 2.81 -4.75 -0.05
CA ARG A 13 1.78 -5.10 0.95
C ARG A 13 2.30 -4.97 2.39
N ARG A 14 3.55 -5.35 2.64
CA ARG A 14 4.15 -5.20 3.97
C ARG A 14 4.25 -3.73 4.37
N LEU A 15 4.61 -2.85 3.43
CA LEU A 15 4.60 -1.41 3.65
C LEU A 15 3.19 -0.87 3.90
N SER A 16 2.18 -1.36 3.16
CA SER A 16 0.78 -1.03 3.42
C SER A 16 0.36 -1.40 4.85
N ASP A 17 0.66 -2.63 5.28
CA ASP A 17 0.38 -3.11 6.64
C ASP A 17 1.10 -2.28 7.71
N GLU A 18 2.33 -1.85 7.45
CA GLU A 18 3.09 -0.98 8.33
C GLU A 18 2.45 0.41 8.44
N MET A 19 2.02 1.01 7.32
CA MET A 19 1.29 2.28 7.34
C MET A 19 -0.03 2.19 8.09
N GLU A 20 -0.77 1.08 7.95
CA GLU A 20 -1.99 0.83 8.73
C GLU A 20 -1.72 0.75 10.24
N ARG A 21 -0.58 0.17 10.66
CA ARG A 21 -0.18 0.15 12.07
C ARG A 21 0.18 1.55 12.56
N VAL A 22 1.01 2.27 11.82
CA VAL A 22 1.40 3.65 12.17
C VAL A 22 0.16 4.55 12.24
N LYS A 23 -0.79 4.41 11.32
CA LYS A 23 -2.07 5.11 11.37
C LYS A 23 -2.83 4.84 12.66
N LYS A 24 -2.91 3.58 13.09
CA LYS A 24 -3.60 3.20 14.33
C LYS A 24 -2.91 3.81 15.55
N ASP A 25 -1.58 3.79 15.60
CA ASP A 25 -0.82 4.37 16.70
C ASP A 25 -0.99 5.89 16.74
N VAL A 26 -0.89 6.56 15.59
CA VAL A 26 -1.12 8.00 15.47
C VAL A 26 -2.56 8.37 15.85
N ALA A 27 -3.56 7.58 15.45
CA ALA A 27 -4.96 7.83 15.80
C ALA A 27 -5.23 7.83 17.32
N GLN A 28 -4.39 7.16 18.11
CA GLN A 28 -4.48 7.17 19.57
C GLN A 28 -3.85 8.42 20.22
N LEU A 29 -3.01 9.16 19.49
CA LEU A 29 -2.41 10.42 19.93
C LEU A 29 -3.46 11.54 19.89
N THR A 30 -4.42 11.50 20.81
CA THR A 30 -5.42 12.55 20.96
C THR A 30 -5.05 13.44 22.14
N LEU A 31 -4.99 14.76 21.91
CA LEU A 31 -4.75 15.73 22.96
C LEU A 31 -6.04 16.51 23.24
N TRP A 32 -6.45 16.51 24.51
CA TRP A 32 -7.52 17.35 24.98
C TRP A 32 -7.05 18.81 25.05
N PRO A 33 -7.93 19.81 24.91
CA PRO A 33 -7.56 21.22 25.05
C PRO A 33 -6.80 21.54 26.35
N THR A 34 -7.04 20.76 27.41
CA THR A 34 -6.34 20.87 28.69
C THR A 34 -4.83 20.64 28.60
N ALA A 35 -4.36 19.86 27.61
CA ALA A 35 -2.93 19.65 27.36
C ALA A 35 -2.22 20.95 26.90
N PHE A 36 -2.96 21.94 26.42
CA PHE A 36 -2.43 23.21 25.93
C PHE A 36 -2.56 24.37 26.94
N ILE A 37 -3.11 24.11 28.14
CA ILE A 37 -3.26 25.11 29.21
C ILE A 37 -1.95 25.80 29.62
N PRO A 38 -0.77 25.16 29.60
CA PRO A 38 0.49 25.87 29.88
C PRO A 38 0.74 27.06 28.94
N ALA A 39 0.11 27.09 27.76
CA ALA A 39 0.16 28.18 26.79
C ALA A 39 -1.05 29.13 26.90
N MET A 40 -1.49 29.48 28.12
CA MET A 40 -2.78 30.11 28.53
C MET A 40 -3.49 31.06 27.53
N MET A 41 -2.80 31.84 26.69
CA MET A 41 -3.43 32.72 25.68
C MET A 41 -3.69 32.07 24.31
N SER A 42 -3.07 30.92 24.00
CA SER A 42 -3.16 30.23 22.71
C SER A 42 -3.64 28.77 22.82
N ALA A 43 -4.12 28.34 24.00
CA ALA A 43 -4.53 26.96 24.24
C ALA A 43 -5.60 26.45 23.25
N LEU A 44 -6.65 27.24 23.00
CA LEU A 44 -7.70 26.90 22.04
C LEU A 44 -7.20 26.88 20.59
N PRO A 45 -6.53 27.94 20.08
CA PRO A 45 -5.91 27.90 18.75
C PRO A 45 -4.95 26.71 18.55
N ASN A 46 -4.10 26.42 19.53
CA ASN A 46 -3.15 25.31 19.43
C ASN A 46 -3.85 23.94 19.42
N ALA A 47 -4.93 23.78 20.20
CA ALA A 47 -5.74 22.56 20.19
C ALA A 47 -6.41 22.34 18.81
N VAL A 48 -6.89 23.41 18.18
CA VAL A 48 -7.46 23.35 16.82
C VAL A 48 -6.39 22.96 15.81
N VAL A 49 -5.25 23.67 15.79
CA VAL A 49 -4.13 23.37 14.88
C VAL A 49 -3.63 21.95 15.07
N TYR A 50 -3.54 21.46 16.31
CA TYR A 50 -3.18 20.07 16.58
C TYR A 50 -4.21 19.10 15.99
N SER A 51 -5.50 19.35 16.24
CA SER A 51 -6.58 18.48 15.74
C SER A 51 -6.59 18.40 14.21
N GLU A 52 -6.38 19.53 13.53
CA GLU A 52 -6.32 19.59 12.06
C GLU A 52 -5.11 18.84 11.52
N ASN A 53 -3.92 19.06 12.08
CA ASN A 53 -2.71 18.34 11.67
C ASN A 53 -2.81 16.84 11.97
N HIS A 54 -3.41 16.47 13.11
CA HIS A 54 -3.66 15.08 13.48
C HIS A 54 -4.57 14.38 12.46
N LYS A 55 -5.68 15.01 12.10
CA LYS A 55 -6.58 14.50 11.05
C LYS A 55 -5.89 14.39 9.69
N TRP A 56 -5.14 15.42 9.30
CA TRP A 56 -4.41 15.43 8.04
C TRP A 56 -3.37 14.30 7.98
N LEU A 57 -2.61 14.09 9.06
CA LEU A 57 -1.62 13.01 9.14
C LEU A 57 -2.27 11.63 9.06
N ILE A 58 -3.41 11.41 9.72
CA ILE A 58 -4.19 10.16 9.58
C ILE A 58 -4.66 9.97 8.14
N GLY A 59 -5.10 11.04 7.47
CA GLY A 59 -5.47 11.02 6.06
C GLY A 59 -4.32 10.54 5.19
N LEU A 60 -3.15 11.17 5.32
CA LEU A 60 -1.94 10.78 4.57
C LEU A 60 -1.55 9.32 4.79
N LEU A 61 -1.58 8.83 6.03
CA LEU A 61 -1.25 7.44 6.33
C LEU A 61 -2.27 6.46 5.75
N THR A 62 -3.54 6.87 5.65
CA THR A 62 -4.59 6.08 4.98
C THR A 62 -4.35 5.99 3.48
N GLU A 63 -4.04 7.11 2.84
CA GLU A 63 -3.72 7.17 1.41
C GLU A 63 -2.49 6.34 1.09
N ALA A 64 -1.40 6.50 1.86
CA ALA A 64 -0.18 5.73 1.69
C ALA A 64 -0.41 4.21 1.80
N ALA A 65 -1.19 3.76 2.81
CA ALA A 65 -1.56 2.35 2.94
C ALA A 65 -2.31 1.84 1.70
N ALA A 66 -3.28 2.60 1.21
CA ALA A 66 -4.07 2.24 0.03
C ALA A 66 -3.22 2.19 -1.25
N GLU A 67 -2.35 3.18 -1.47
CA GLU A 67 -1.47 3.23 -2.64
C GLU A 67 -0.49 2.06 -2.65
N PHE A 68 0.11 1.73 -1.51
CA PHE A 68 1.03 0.60 -1.42
C PHE A 68 0.33 -0.74 -1.69
N ASP A 69 -0.90 -0.93 -1.21
CA ASP A 69 -1.67 -2.14 -1.53
C ASP A 69 -1.99 -2.22 -3.04
N GLN A 70 -2.38 -1.09 -3.65
CA GLN A 70 -2.65 -1.02 -5.09
C GLN A 70 -1.41 -1.34 -5.94
N ILE A 71 -0.22 -0.86 -5.55
CA ILE A 71 1.03 -1.22 -6.22
C ILE A 71 1.27 -2.73 -6.12
N GLY A 72 1.10 -3.32 -4.94
CA GLY A 72 1.22 -4.76 -4.75
C GLY A 72 0.26 -5.56 -5.63
N ALA A 73 -1.02 -5.14 -5.70
CA ALA A 73 -2.02 -5.76 -6.56
C ALA A 73 -1.70 -5.62 -8.05
N ALA A 74 -1.16 -4.48 -8.48
CA ALA A 74 -0.75 -4.26 -9.87
C ALA A 74 0.41 -5.17 -10.29
N LEU A 75 1.37 -5.41 -9.38
CA LEU A 75 2.50 -6.31 -9.60
C LEU A 75 2.06 -7.78 -9.72
N ASP A 76 1.14 -8.24 -8.88
CA ASP A 76 0.57 -9.59 -9.00
C ASP A 76 -0.17 -9.75 -10.33
N LYS A 77 -0.98 -8.76 -10.71
CA LYS A 77 -1.66 -8.77 -12.02
C LYS A 77 -0.68 -8.79 -13.20
N ALA A 78 0.49 -8.16 -13.06
CA ALA A 78 1.55 -8.23 -14.05
C ALA A 78 2.16 -9.64 -14.09
N ALA A 79 2.44 -10.24 -12.93
CA ALA A 79 2.97 -11.60 -12.80
C ALA A 79 2.04 -12.63 -13.47
N ASP A 80 0.74 -12.56 -13.19
CA ASP A 80 -0.27 -13.48 -13.77
C ASP A 80 -0.36 -13.35 -15.30
N ARG A 81 -0.21 -12.12 -15.83
CA ARG A 81 -0.18 -11.89 -17.28
C ARG A 81 1.05 -12.49 -17.94
N TYR A 82 2.21 -12.44 -17.28
CA TYR A 82 3.42 -13.08 -17.78
C TYR A 82 3.30 -14.61 -17.79
N GLU A 83 2.84 -15.22 -16.70
CA GLU A 83 2.61 -16.68 -16.66
C GLU A 83 1.64 -17.14 -17.75
N TYR A 84 0.54 -16.39 -17.94
CA TYR A 84 -0.41 -16.69 -19.00
C TYR A 84 0.20 -16.59 -20.40
N ALA A 85 1.00 -15.57 -20.66
CA ALA A 85 1.69 -15.39 -21.93
C ALA A 85 2.67 -16.54 -22.21
N ASP A 86 3.48 -16.92 -21.23
CA ASP A 86 4.44 -18.02 -21.33
C ASP A 86 3.72 -19.35 -21.60
N MET A 87 2.63 -19.62 -20.89
CA MET A 87 1.81 -20.82 -21.10
C MET A 87 1.23 -20.85 -22.51
N LYS A 88 0.72 -19.72 -23.02
CA LYS A 88 0.18 -19.64 -24.38
C LYS A 88 1.27 -19.87 -25.43
N SER A 89 2.44 -19.25 -25.27
CA SER A 89 3.57 -19.46 -26.19
C SER A 89 4.04 -20.92 -26.20
N ALA A 90 4.10 -21.58 -25.03
CA ALA A 90 4.43 -23.00 -24.95
C ALA A 90 3.39 -23.88 -25.68
N PHE A 91 2.10 -23.58 -25.51
CA PHE A 91 1.01 -24.28 -26.21
C PHE A 91 1.11 -24.11 -27.73
N ASP A 92 1.30 -22.88 -28.22
CA ASP A 92 1.42 -22.58 -29.64
C ASP A 92 2.62 -23.30 -30.27
N LEU A 93 3.78 -23.29 -29.59
CA LEU A 93 4.98 -24.00 -30.02
C LEU A 93 4.76 -25.52 -30.09
N SER A 94 4.11 -26.12 -29.08
CA SER A 94 3.80 -27.55 -29.08
C SER A 94 2.86 -27.94 -30.22
N THR A 95 1.92 -27.07 -30.60
CA THR A 95 0.98 -27.30 -31.70
C THR A 95 1.68 -27.22 -33.07
N ILE A 96 2.62 -26.28 -33.24
CA ILE A 96 3.35 -26.08 -34.50
C ILE A 96 4.39 -27.18 -34.70
N TYR A 97 5.20 -27.48 -33.68
CA TYR A 97 6.29 -28.45 -33.79
C TYR A 97 5.84 -29.91 -33.57
N GLY A 98 4.79 -30.14 -32.76
CA GLY A 98 4.21 -31.46 -32.56
C GLY A 98 3.48 -32.02 -33.79
N LYS A 99 2.96 -31.15 -34.67
CA LYS A 99 2.35 -31.54 -35.95
C LYS A 99 3.35 -31.93 -37.04
N ARG A 100 4.65 -31.71 -36.85
CA ARG A 100 5.68 -31.94 -37.89
C ARG A 100 6.36 -33.32 -37.80
N GLN A 101 5.95 -34.18 -36.86
CA GLN A 101 6.51 -35.52 -36.65
C GLN A 101 5.58 -36.69 -37.00
N ASN A 102 4.47 -36.46 -37.72
CA ASN A 102 3.65 -37.52 -38.33
C ASN A 102 3.53 -37.31 -39.84
#